data_AF-K9KCN8-F1
#
_entry.id   AF-K9KCN8-F1
#
_cell.length_a   1.000
_cell.length_b   1.000
_cell.length_c   1.000
_cell.angle_alpha   90.00
_cell.angle_beta   90.00
_cell.angle_gamma   90.00
#
_symmetry.space_group_name_H-M   'P 1'
#
loop_
_entity.id
_entity.type
_entity.pdbx_description
1 polymer ?
#
loop_
_entity_poly.entity_id
_entity_poly.type
_entity_poly.pdbx_seq_one_letter_code
_entity_poly.pdbx_strand_id
1 'polypeptide(L)'
;PLVDVTKVSMSSQNDGFFAVHLKEGSEAASKGDFLFSSDHLIEMATKLYRTTLSQTKQKLNIEISDEFLVQFRQDKVCVKFIQGNQKNGSVPTCKRKNNRLLEVAVP
;
A
#
# COMPACT_ATOMS: atom_id res chain seq x y z
N PRO A 1 3.99 14.92 -6.56
CA PRO A 1 5.33 14.75 -7.18
C PRO A 1 6.14 13.69 -6.42
N LEU A 2 7.29 13.23 -6.93
CA LEU A 2 8.08 12.19 -6.22
C LEU A 2 8.58 12.64 -4.84
N VAL A 3 8.83 13.95 -4.67
CA VAL A 3 9.20 14.55 -3.36
C VAL A 3 8.09 14.44 -2.31
N ASP A 4 6.84 14.21 -2.74
CA ASP A 4 5.72 14.05 -1.82
C ASP A 4 5.50 12.59 -1.41
N VAL A 5 6.21 11.63 -2.00
CA VAL A 5 6.09 10.22 -1.61
C VAL A 5 6.94 9.97 -0.37
N THR A 6 6.32 9.56 0.74
CA THR A 6 7.00 9.42 2.04
C THR A 6 7.37 7.97 2.36
N LYS A 7 6.51 7.03 1.96
CA LYS A 7 6.64 5.61 2.30
C LYS A 7 5.90 4.74 1.30
N VAL A 8 6.36 3.50 1.13
CA VAL A 8 5.57 2.42 0.53
C VAL A 8 5.38 1.33 1.58
N SER A 9 4.14 0.91 1.80
CA SER A 9 3.82 -0.19 2.71
C SER A 9 3.27 -1.38 1.92
N MET A 10 3.65 -2.59 2.32
CA MET A 10 3.19 -3.85 1.71
C MET A 10 3.05 -4.92 2.78
N SER A 11 2.30 -5.98 2.50
CA SER A 11 2.21 -7.13 3.41
C SER A 11 3.45 -8.01 3.29
N SER A 12 3.57 -8.98 4.21
CA SER A 12 4.56 -10.05 4.11
C SER A 12 4.10 -11.22 3.22
N GLN A 13 2.91 -11.12 2.62
CA GLN A 13 2.21 -12.18 1.89
C GLN A 13 2.39 -12.01 0.37
N ASN A 14 2.16 -13.07 -0.39
CA ASN A 14 2.20 -13.03 -1.86
C ASN A 14 0.86 -12.55 -2.46
N ASP A 15 0.44 -11.34 -2.10
CA ASP A 15 -0.87 -10.79 -2.48
C ASP A 15 -0.83 -9.64 -3.51
N GLY A 16 0.34 -9.08 -3.77
CA GLY A 16 0.51 -8.01 -4.76
C GLY A 16 -0.04 -6.64 -4.33
N PHE A 17 -0.49 -6.46 -3.09
CA PHE A 17 -0.96 -5.16 -2.57
C PHE A 17 0.18 -4.32 -1.99
N PHE A 18 0.19 -3.05 -2.36
CA PHE A 18 1.07 -2.07 -1.76
C PHE A 18 0.41 -0.70 -1.71
N ALA A 19 0.65 0.03 -0.62
CA ALA A 19 0.23 1.41 -0.44
C ALA A 19 1.39 2.36 -0.76
N VAL A 20 1.09 3.46 -1.45
CA VAL A 20 1.99 4.58 -1.64
C VAL A 20 1.49 5.73 -0.78
N HIS A 21 2.27 6.09 0.23
CA HIS A 21 1.93 7.15 1.18
C HIS A 21 2.46 8.50 0.74
N LEU A 22 1.60 9.50 0.83
CA LEU A 22 1.94 10.87 0.45
C LEU A 22 2.15 11.76 1.68
N LYS A 23 2.90 12.83 1.48
CA LYS A 23 3.16 13.84 2.49
C LYS A 23 1.86 14.58 2.77
N GLU A 24 1.35 14.45 3.99
CA GLU A 24 0.15 15.15 4.44
C GLU A 24 0.30 16.66 4.24
N GLY A 25 -0.78 17.30 3.75
CA GLY A 25 -0.79 18.73 3.42
C GLY A 25 -0.14 19.09 2.07
N SER A 26 0.49 18.15 1.36
CA SER A 26 0.93 18.40 -0.02
C SER A 26 -0.27 18.42 -0.99
N GLU A 27 -0.14 19.15 -2.10
CA GLU A 27 -1.16 19.19 -3.15
C GLU A 27 -1.41 17.78 -3.74
N ALA A 28 -0.34 16.98 -3.85
CA ALA A 28 -0.41 15.59 -4.31
C ALA A 28 -1.31 14.72 -3.39
N ALA A 29 -1.35 15.02 -2.09
CA ALA A 29 -2.14 14.30 -1.11
C ALA A 29 -3.61 14.75 -1.02
N SER A 30 -4.09 15.61 -1.93
CA SER A 30 -5.48 16.12 -1.92
C SER A 30 -6.56 15.03 -1.97
N LYS A 31 -6.24 13.85 -2.51
CA LYS A 31 -7.11 12.66 -2.51
C LYS A 31 -6.71 11.59 -1.47
N GLY A 32 -5.59 11.82 -0.78
CA GLY A 32 -4.96 10.85 0.12
C GLY A 32 -3.92 9.97 -0.56
N ASP A 33 -3.52 8.94 0.16
CA ASP A 33 -2.67 7.81 -0.24
C ASP A 33 -3.34 6.96 -1.31
N PHE A 34 -2.54 6.09 -1.92
CA PHE A 34 -2.98 5.13 -2.93
C PHE A 34 -2.76 3.71 -2.45
N LEU A 35 -3.73 2.82 -2.67
CA LEU A 35 -3.58 1.38 -2.51
C LEU A 35 -3.67 0.73 -3.90
N PHE A 36 -2.62 0.04 -4.29
CA PHE A 36 -2.51 -0.65 -5.58
C PHE A 36 -2.52 -2.17 -5.38
N SER A 37 -2.87 -2.89 -6.45
CA SER A 37 -2.71 -4.35 -6.57
C SER A 37 -2.00 -4.63 -7.90
N SER A 38 -0.95 -5.45 -7.88
CA SER A 38 -0.14 -5.80 -9.05
C SER A 38 0.64 -7.09 -8.83
N ASP A 39 0.67 -7.96 -9.84
CA ASP A 39 1.52 -9.17 -9.86
C ASP A 39 3.03 -8.84 -9.96
N HIS A 40 3.36 -7.56 -10.19
CA HIS A 40 4.73 -7.06 -10.30
C HIS A 40 5.11 -6.14 -9.12
N LEU A 41 4.49 -6.31 -7.95
CA LEU A 41 4.74 -5.47 -6.77
C LEU A 41 6.24 -5.25 -6.50
N ILE A 42 7.04 -6.32 -6.45
CA ILE A 42 8.48 -6.22 -6.17
C ILE A 42 9.19 -5.37 -7.23
N GLU A 43 8.83 -5.54 -8.50
CA GLU A 43 9.38 -4.73 -9.59
C GLU A 43 8.99 -3.26 -9.45
N MET A 44 7.71 -2.98 -9.16
CA MET A 44 7.20 -1.63 -8.99
C MET A 44 7.82 -0.92 -7.78
N ALA A 45 7.89 -1.59 -6.63
CA ALA A 45 8.46 -1.04 -5.40
C ALA A 45 9.96 -0.74 -5.56
N THR A 46 10.71 -1.64 -6.18
CA THR A 46 12.15 -1.44 -6.44
C THR A 46 12.39 -0.33 -7.45
N LYS A 47 11.64 -0.26 -8.56
CA LYS A 47 11.72 0.83 -9.54
C LYS A 47 11.38 2.19 -8.89
N LEU A 48 10.33 2.24 -8.07
CA LEU A 48 9.95 3.45 -7.35
C LEU A 48 11.06 3.87 -6.37
N TYR A 49 11.55 2.95 -5.53
CA TYR A 49 12.66 3.22 -4.61
C TYR A 49 13.89 3.80 -5.33
N ARG A 50 14.32 3.16 -6.43
CA ARG A 50 15.48 3.62 -7.21
C ARG A 50 15.25 4.98 -7.83
N THR A 51 14.05 5.24 -8.33
CA THR A 51 13.70 6.53 -8.96
C THR A 51 13.69 7.64 -7.92
N THR A 52 13.05 7.41 -6.77
CA THR A 52 13.04 8.36 -5.64
C THR A 52 14.46 8.65 -5.18
N LEU A 53 15.29 7.63 -4.96
CA LEU A 53 16.69 7.82 -4.55
C LEU A 53 17.50 8.61 -5.59
N SER A 54 17.33 8.31 -6.87
CA SER A 54 18.04 9.00 -7.95
C SER A 54 17.68 10.49 -8.02
N GLN A 55 16.38 10.81 -7.96
CA GLN A 55 15.87 12.16 -8.17
C GLN A 55 15.91 13.05 -6.92
N THR A 56 15.62 12.47 -5.75
CA THR A 56 15.51 13.25 -4.49
C THR A 56 16.75 13.14 -3.61
N LYS A 57 17.65 12.18 -3.91
CA LYS A 57 18.80 11.80 -3.06
C LYS A 57 18.40 11.28 -1.67
N GLN A 58 17.12 10.96 -1.46
CA GLN A 58 16.60 10.37 -0.24
C GLN A 58 16.16 8.92 -0.46
N LYS A 59 16.41 8.06 0.51
CA LYS A 59 15.90 6.68 0.49
C LYS A 59 14.41 6.71 0.77
N LEU A 60 13.62 6.04 -0.07
CA LEU A 60 12.21 5.84 0.18
C LEU A 60 12.02 4.82 1.31
N ASN A 61 11.19 5.15 2.30
CA ASN A 61 10.88 4.20 3.36
C ASN A 61 10.02 3.05 2.79
N ILE A 62 10.44 1.81 3.05
CA ILE A 62 9.71 0.59 2.71
C ILE A 62 9.30 -0.08 4.01
N GLU A 63 8.01 -0.27 4.21
CA GLU A 63 7.45 -0.93 5.38
C GLU A 63 6.77 -2.23 4.96
N ILE A 64 7.11 -3.31 5.64
CA ILE A 64 6.48 -4.61 5.45
C ILE A 64 5.71 -4.92 6.72
N SER A 65 4.39 -4.96 6.63
CA SER A 65 3.49 -5.21 7.75
C SER A 65 2.17 -5.78 7.23
N ASP A 66 1.64 -6.80 7.90
CA ASP A 66 0.32 -7.35 7.58
C ASP A 66 -0.83 -6.45 8.09
N GLU A 67 -0.51 -5.32 8.70
CA GLU A 67 -1.47 -4.29 9.06
C GLU A 67 -0.84 -2.90 8.90
N PHE A 68 -1.49 -2.04 8.11
CA PHE A 68 -1.07 -0.64 7.96
C PHE A 68 -2.25 0.30 7.68
N LEU A 69 -2.06 1.57 8.00
CA LEU A 69 -3.06 2.62 7.80
C LEU A 69 -2.85 3.31 6.45
N VAL A 70 -3.93 3.47 5.70
CA VAL A 70 -3.97 4.22 4.43
C VAL A 70 -4.88 5.43 4.63
N GLN A 71 -4.33 6.63 4.41
CA GLN A 71 -5.09 7.88 4.52
C GLN A 71 -5.81 8.15 3.20
N PHE A 72 -7.13 7.97 3.12
CA PHE A 72 -7.91 8.50 2.01
C PHE A 72 -8.36 9.93 2.32
N ARG A 73 -8.89 10.66 1.33
CA ARG A 73 -9.27 12.08 1.47
C ARG A 73 -10.00 12.44 2.77
N GLN A 74 -10.94 11.61 3.22
CA GLN A 74 -11.77 11.88 4.40
C GLN A 74 -11.49 10.94 5.57
N ASP A 75 -11.02 9.72 5.29
CA ASP A 75 -10.93 8.66 6.28
C ASP A 75 -9.55 8.01 6.28
N LYS A 76 -9.08 7.65 7.48
CA LYS A 76 -7.94 6.76 7.65
C LYS A 76 -8.47 5.33 7.80
N VAL A 77 -8.08 4.46 6.87
CA VAL A 77 -8.54 3.07 6.81
C VAL A 77 -7.39 2.15 7.16
N CYS A 78 -7.61 1.25 8.10
CA CYS A 78 -6.73 0.13 8.37
C CYS A 78 -6.91 -0.94 7.29
N VAL A 79 -5.81 -1.31 6.64
CA VAL A 79 -5.74 -2.45 5.73
C VAL A 79 -5.06 -3.58 6.49
N LYS A 80 -5.78 -4.68 6.69
CA LYS A 80 -5.32 -5.84 7.45
C LYS A 80 -5.33 -7.07 6.58
N PHE A 81 -4.18 -7.70 6.44
CA PHE A 81 -3.98 -8.95 5.72
C PHE A 81 -4.20 -10.11 6.67
N ILE A 82 -5.05 -11.05 6.26
CA ILE A 82 -5.38 -12.24 7.04
C ILE A 82 -5.27 -13.46 6.16
N GLN A 83 -4.81 -14.57 6.71
CA GLN A 83 -4.83 -15.85 6.00
C GLN A 83 -6.28 -16.32 5.85
N GLY A 84 -6.73 -16.49 4.62
CA GLY A 84 -8.08 -16.92 4.29
C GLY A 84 -8.17 -18.44 4.23
N ASN A 85 -9.31 -18.99 4.68
CA ASN A 85 -9.68 -20.39 4.39
C ASN A 85 -10.30 -20.47 2.99
N GLN A 86 -9.52 -20.19 1.94
CA GLN A 86 -10.06 -20.20 0.57
C GLN A 86 -10.08 -21.62 0.01
N LYS A 87 -11.28 -22.08 -0.38
CA LYS A 87 -11.47 -23.36 -1.10
C LYS A 87 -11.34 -23.20 -2.62
N ASN A 88 -11.38 -21.98 -3.16
CA ASN A 88 -11.42 -21.69 -4.60
C ASN A 88 -10.65 -20.41 -4.98
N GLY A 89 -9.42 -20.55 -5.46
CA GLY A 89 -8.70 -19.51 -6.22
C GLY A 89 -7.47 -18.92 -5.52
N SER A 90 -6.45 -18.57 -6.32
CA SER A 90 -5.16 -18.01 -5.87
C SER A 90 -5.16 -16.48 -5.71
N VAL A 91 -6.32 -15.83 -5.71
CA VAL A 91 -6.42 -14.36 -5.77
C VAL A 91 -6.87 -13.82 -4.41
N PRO A 92 -6.18 -12.81 -3.86
CA PRO A 92 -6.61 -12.16 -2.62
C PRO A 92 -7.99 -11.53 -2.76
N THR A 93 -8.78 -11.54 -1.68
CA THR A 93 -10.13 -10.95 -1.67
C THR A 93 -10.22 -9.81 -0.67
N CYS A 94 -10.73 -8.67 -1.13
CA CYS A 94 -10.91 -7.49 -0.28
C CYS A 94 -12.33 -7.42 0.28
N LYS A 95 -12.46 -7.35 1.60
CA LYS A 95 -13.75 -7.19 2.29
C LYS A 95 -13.70 -6.00 3.24
N ARG A 96 -14.52 -4.99 2.94
CA ARG A 96 -14.78 -3.89 3.86
C ARG A 96 -15.57 -4.42 5.06
N LYS A 97 -15.00 -4.29 6.26
CA LYS A 97 -15.66 -4.70 7.52
C LYS A 97 -16.44 -3.55 8.17
N ASN A 98 -15.91 -2.34 8.06
CA ASN A 98 -16.59 -1.10 8.45
C ASN A 98 -15.93 0.06 7.69
N ASN A 99 -16.21 1.31 8.07
CA ASN A 99 -15.68 2.49 7.37
C ASN A 99 -14.17 2.69 7.56
N ARG A 100 -13.55 2.02 8.53
CA ARG A 100 -12.14 2.18 8.89
C ARG A 100 -11.33 0.88 8.81
N LEU A 101 -11.91 -0.20 8.30
CA LEU A 101 -11.24 -1.50 8.19
C LEU A 101 -11.57 -2.17 6.85
N LEU A 102 -10.51 -2.40 6.08
CA LEU A 102 -10.46 -3.26 4.92
C LEU A 102 -9.65 -4.51 5.28
N GLU A 103 -10.30 -5.67 5.28
CA GLU A 103 -9.58 -6.93 5.36
C GLU A 103 -9.24 -7.44 3.96
N VAL A 104 -8.00 -7.91 3.80
CA VAL A 104 -7.53 -8.60 2.61
C VAL A 104 -7.27 -10.05 3.01
N ALA A 105 -8.13 -10.95 2.55
CA ALA A 105 -7.91 -12.38 2.77
C ALA A 105 -7.00 -12.91 1.67
N VAL A 106 -5.82 -13.37 2.06
CA VAL A 106 -4.79 -13.95 1.17
C VAL A 106 -4.92 -15.49 1.15
N PRO A 107 -4.59 -16.17 0.04
CA PRO A 107 -4.65 -17.64 -0.06
C PRO A 107 -3.73 -18.38 0.92
#